data_AF-A0A8H9CHM5-F1
#
_entry.id   AF-A0A8H9CHM5-F1
#
_cell.length_a   1.000
_cell.length_b   1.000
_cell.length_c   1.000
_cell.angle_alpha   90.00
_cell.angle_beta   90.00
_cell.angle_gamma   90.00
#
_symmetry.space_group_name_H-M   'P 1'
#
loop_
_entity.id
_entity.type
_entity.pdbx_description
1 polymer ?
#
loop_
_entity_poly.entity_id
_entity_poly.type
_entity_poly.pdbx_seq_one_letter_code
_entity_poly.pdbx_strand_id
1 'polypeptide(L)'
;KAIKDGSFTVADIDIINGTINAGSLTKINETQYTIKVTPNLGGKHSNVAITVAAGAFADIVGNVNTVLAKNETRINRLGELFDLYWDKYQYDNTDITMWDVSHVTDASHAFHNSNRSLEQDIGSWDVSNVTNMSSMFKRSYFTNIDLSSWQVGKVTNMFEMFDWVTMINQNFGSWDISSLTNASGMFVRTNSMSTANMDNTLRGWAKLDTTAGETAIQSNVEWGIEDYSDATARQYLIDTYNWTISDSNFDGSKTIQGTAISNTFATTGTKTTLHGLGGNDTLIGGTTDDILVGGAGNDTLIGEGGRDTFD
;
A
#
# COMPACT_ATOMS: atom_id res chain seq x y z
N LYS A 1 8.70 -13.82 -30.09
CA LYS A 1 8.87 -14.53 -31.38
C LYS A 1 9.48 -13.57 -32.39
N ALA A 2 10.15 -14.06 -33.43
CA ALA A 2 10.69 -13.22 -34.49
C ALA A 2 9.59 -12.32 -35.08
N ILE A 3 9.79 -11.01 -35.09
CA ILE A 3 8.85 -10.06 -35.70
C ILE A 3 8.94 -10.19 -37.21
N LYS A 4 7.78 -10.20 -37.87
CA LYS A 4 7.68 -10.19 -39.33
C LYS A 4 8.32 -8.91 -39.87
N ASP A 5 9.31 -9.05 -40.75
CA ASP A 5 10.02 -7.88 -41.29
C ASP A 5 9.05 -6.85 -41.89
N GLY A 6 9.17 -5.61 -41.42
CA GLY A 6 8.33 -4.47 -41.83
C GLY A 6 7.04 -4.26 -41.05
N SER A 7 6.64 -5.18 -40.16
CA SER A 7 5.40 -5.02 -39.38
C SER A 7 5.57 -4.22 -38.09
N PHE A 8 6.76 -3.75 -37.74
CA PHE A 8 7.03 -2.97 -36.54
C PHE A 8 7.89 -1.76 -36.87
N THR A 9 7.39 -0.59 -36.53
CA THR A 9 7.93 0.72 -36.89
C THR A 9 7.87 1.66 -35.69
N VAL A 10 8.42 2.87 -35.84
CA VAL A 10 8.34 3.90 -34.79
C VAL A 10 6.90 4.35 -34.51
N ALA A 11 6.00 4.24 -35.49
CA ALA A 11 4.59 4.60 -35.33
C ALA A 11 3.83 3.63 -34.40
N ASP A 12 4.43 2.48 -34.10
CA ASP A 12 3.87 1.46 -33.23
C ASP A 12 4.33 1.61 -31.77
N ILE A 13 5.08 2.68 -31.47
CA ILE A 13 5.66 2.98 -30.16
C ILE A 13 5.10 4.32 -29.66
N ASP A 14 4.33 4.30 -28.58
CA ASP A 14 3.90 5.50 -27.88
C ASP A 14 4.90 5.85 -26.78
N ILE A 15 5.18 7.16 -26.62
CA ILE A 15 6.04 7.69 -25.59
C ILE A 15 5.32 8.78 -24.81
N ILE A 16 5.33 8.68 -23.49
CA ILE A 16 4.95 9.76 -22.58
C ILE A 16 6.22 10.33 -21.93
N ASN A 17 6.25 11.65 -21.73
CA ASN A 17 7.38 12.39 -21.14
C ASN A 17 8.72 12.23 -21.87
N GLY A 18 8.69 11.93 -23.17
CA GLY A 18 9.87 11.84 -24.02
C GLY A 18 9.57 11.88 -25.51
N THR A 19 10.62 11.98 -26.32
CA THR A 19 10.57 11.97 -27.78
C THR A 19 11.53 10.92 -28.31
N ILE A 20 11.07 10.06 -29.23
CA ILE A 20 11.95 9.12 -29.92
C ILE A 20 12.90 9.89 -30.83
N ASN A 21 14.21 9.67 -30.66
CA ASN A 21 15.22 10.28 -31.51
C ASN A 21 15.07 9.72 -32.93
N ALA A 22 14.92 10.61 -33.91
CA ALA A 22 14.72 10.25 -35.30
C ALA A 22 15.83 9.29 -35.79
N GLY A 23 15.43 8.21 -36.47
CA GLY A 23 16.34 7.18 -36.99
C GLY A 23 17.01 6.29 -35.93
N SER A 24 16.61 6.36 -34.65
CA SER A 24 17.23 5.56 -33.58
C SER A 24 16.70 4.13 -33.48
N LEU A 25 15.57 3.81 -34.12
CA LEU A 25 15.02 2.46 -34.15
C LEU A 25 15.98 1.51 -34.88
N THR A 26 16.60 0.62 -34.13
CA THR A 26 17.55 -0.37 -34.64
C THR A 26 17.06 -1.77 -34.32
N LYS A 27 16.98 -2.65 -35.32
CA LYS A 27 16.79 -4.09 -35.12
C LYS A 27 18.13 -4.70 -34.68
N ILE A 28 18.22 -5.17 -33.43
CA ILE A 28 19.43 -5.85 -32.91
C ILE A 28 19.44 -7.31 -33.39
N ASN A 29 18.29 -7.97 -33.32
CA ASN A 29 18.05 -9.31 -33.85
C ASN A 29 16.54 -9.48 -34.12
N GLU A 30 16.11 -10.68 -34.52
CA GLU A 30 14.71 -10.97 -34.86
C GLU A 30 13.70 -10.73 -33.72
N THR A 31 14.17 -10.70 -32.47
CA THR A 31 13.33 -10.58 -31.27
C THR A 31 13.58 -9.32 -30.46
N GLN A 32 14.55 -8.50 -30.86
CA GLN A 32 15.00 -7.35 -30.08
C GLN A 32 15.23 -6.13 -30.96
N TYR A 33 14.58 -5.04 -30.58
CA TYR A 33 14.70 -3.73 -31.19
C TYR A 33 15.11 -2.73 -30.10
N THR A 34 15.84 -1.70 -30.48
CA THR A 34 16.25 -0.62 -29.58
C THR A 34 15.86 0.72 -30.18
N ILE A 35 15.44 1.66 -29.33
CA ILE A 35 15.25 3.08 -29.68
C ILE A 35 16.10 3.93 -28.74
N LYS A 36 16.37 5.17 -29.14
CA LYS A 36 16.90 6.20 -28.23
C LYS A 36 15.78 7.20 -27.98
N VAL A 37 15.52 7.50 -26.71
CA VAL A 37 14.49 8.47 -26.31
C VAL A 37 15.16 9.62 -25.58
N THR A 38 14.77 10.84 -25.91
CA THR A 38 15.13 12.05 -25.17
C THR A 38 13.96 12.41 -24.25
N PRO A 39 14.13 12.48 -22.92
CA PRO A 39 13.06 12.90 -22.03
C PRO A 39 12.65 14.36 -22.25
N ASN A 40 11.36 14.67 -22.11
CA ASN A 40 10.77 15.98 -22.43
C ASN A 40 10.46 16.86 -21.21
N LEU A 41 10.49 16.32 -19.97
CA LEU A 41 10.19 17.08 -18.75
C LEU A 41 11.36 17.95 -18.24
N GLY A 42 12.40 18.15 -19.04
CA GLY A 42 13.32 19.30 -18.92
C GLY A 42 14.22 19.39 -17.68
N GLY A 43 14.16 18.44 -16.73
CA GLY A 43 15.09 18.35 -15.60
C GLY A 43 16.27 17.41 -15.85
N LYS A 44 17.24 17.36 -14.92
CA LYS A 44 18.29 16.32 -14.91
C LYS A 44 17.72 14.90 -14.73
N HIS A 45 16.48 14.81 -14.25
CA HIS A 45 15.78 13.57 -13.95
C HIS A 45 14.38 13.63 -14.59
N SER A 46 14.03 12.62 -15.37
CA SER A 46 12.73 12.49 -16.02
C SER A 46 12.44 11.00 -16.20
N ASN A 47 11.21 10.59 -15.95
CA ASN A 47 10.75 9.25 -16.31
C ASN A 47 10.18 9.28 -17.74
N VAL A 48 10.41 8.21 -18.49
CA VAL A 48 9.87 8.00 -19.82
C VAL A 48 9.06 6.72 -19.77
N ALA A 49 7.78 6.83 -20.13
CA ALA A 49 6.94 5.67 -20.34
C ALA A 49 6.93 5.34 -21.83
N ILE A 50 7.20 4.07 -22.13
CA ILE A 50 7.28 3.52 -23.49
C ILE A 50 6.24 2.41 -23.57
N THR A 51 5.34 2.51 -24.54
CA THR A 51 4.36 1.46 -24.78
C THR A 51 4.33 1.03 -26.23
N VAL A 52 3.92 -0.22 -26.43
CA VAL A 52 3.62 -0.80 -27.74
C VAL A 52 2.22 -1.38 -27.66
N ALA A 53 1.29 -0.82 -28.43
CA ALA A 53 -0.11 -1.20 -28.40
C ALA A 53 -0.33 -2.67 -28.80
N ALA A 54 -1.41 -3.29 -28.33
CA ALA A 54 -1.83 -4.58 -28.85
C ALA A 54 -2.14 -4.48 -30.35
N GLY A 55 -1.74 -5.47 -31.14
CA GLY A 55 -1.90 -5.48 -32.60
C GLY A 55 -0.86 -4.68 -33.38
N ALA A 56 0.08 -4.04 -32.70
CA ALA A 56 1.18 -3.26 -33.29
C ALA A 56 2.07 -4.05 -34.26
N PHE A 57 2.31 -5.34 -34.01
CA PHE A 57 3.17 -6.15 -34.86
C PHE A 57 2.74 -7.62 -34.89
N ALA A 58 3.22 -8.35 -35.90
CA ALA A 58 2.98 -9.78 -36.05
C ALA A 58 4.29 -10.57 -36.01
N ASP A 59 4.24 -11.81 -35.52
CA ASP A 59 5.34 -12.76 -35.67
C ASP A 59 5.49 -13.26 -37.13
N ILE A 60 6.57 -13.97 -37.44
CA ILE A 60 6.84 -14.51 -38.79
C ILE A 60 5.74 -15.44 -39.32
N VAL A 61 4.90 -16.00 -38.44
CA VAL A 61 3.77 -16.89 -38.76
C VAL A 61 2.46 -16.10 -38.94
N GLY A 62 2.45 -14.79 -38.63
CA GLY A 62 1.31 -13.89 -38.77
C GLY A 62 0.49 -13.71 -37.50
N ASN A 63 0.94 -14.21 -36.34
CA ASN A 63 0.23 -13.96 -35.08
C ASN A 63 0.56 -12.56 -34.56
N VAL A 64 -0.47 -11.74 -34.32
CA VAL A 64 -0.31 -10.40 -33.76
C VAL A 64 0.03 -10.43 -32.27
N ASN A 65 0.74 -9.43 -31.77
CA ASN A 65 0.88 -9.24 -30.33
C ASN A 65 -0.48 -8.93 -29.73
N THR A 66 -0.93 -9.69 -28.74
CA THR A 66 -2.29 -9.57 -28.19
C THR A 66 -2.36 -8.73 -26.93
N VAL A 67 -1.21 -8.32 -26.39
CA VAL A 67 -1.11 -7.56 -25.14
C VAL A 67 -0.32 -6.29 -25.39
N LEU A 68 -0.77 -5.20 -24.77
CA LEU A 68 -0.02 -3.96 -24.72
C LEU A 68 1.26 -4.19 -23.91
N ALA A 69 2.42 -3.91 -24.51
CA ALA A 69 3.71 -3.99 -23.83
C ALA A 69 4.08 -2.63 -23.26
N LYS A 70 4.64 -2.61 -22.05
CA LYS A 70 5.12 -1.41 -21.34
C LYS A 70 6.59 -1.61 -20.99
N ASN A 71 7.37 -0.54 -20.92
CA ASN A 71 8.69 -0.62 -20.28
C ASN A 71 8.53 -0.90 -18.79
N GLU A 72 9.42 -1.72 -18.24
CA GLU A 72 9.53 -1.88 -16.80
C GLU A 72 10.30 -0.69 -16.23
N THR A 73 9.64 0.09 -15.38
CA THR A 73 10.26 1.25 -14.72
C THR A 73 10.38 0.98 -13.22
N ARG A 74 11.53 1.33 -12.65
CA ARG A 74 11.78 1.29 -11.21
C ARG A 74 12.18 2.68 -10.76
N ILE A 75 11.54 3.19 -9.71
CA ILE A 75 11.90 4.48 -9.08
C ILE A 75 12.60 4.25 -7.75
N ASN A 76 13.19 3.06 -7.56
CA ASN A 76 13.73 2.62 -6.28
C ASN A 76 15.03 3.30 -5.82
N ARG A 77 15.54 4.23 -6.64
CA ARG A 77 16.73 5.05 -6.38
C ARG A 77 16.42 6.55 -6.45
N LEU A 78 15.13 6.91 -6.44
CA LEU A 78 14.70 8.28 -6.67
C LEU A 78 15.34 9.28 -5.69
N GLY A 79 15.45 8.92 -4.41
CA GLY A 79 16.11 9.75 -3.40
C GLY A 79 17.62 9.93 -3.57
N GLU A 80 18.32 8.97 -4.20
CA GLU A 80 19.74 9.12 -4.56
C GLU A 80 19.91 10.06 -5.76
N LEU A 81 18.95 10.06 -6.68
CA LEU A 81 18.99 10.86 -7.90
C LEU A 81 18.72 12.34 -7.62
N PHE A 82 17.97 12.67 -6.57
CA PHE A 82 17.53 14.04 -6.30
C PHE A 82 18.36 14.84 -5.31
N ASP A 83 19.52 14.34 -4.89
CA ASP A 83 20.33 14.99 -3.85
C ASP A 83 19.46 15.48 -2.67
N LEU A 84 18.49 14.65 -2.26
CA LEU A 84 17.64 14.93 -1.09
C LEU A 84 18.47 14.98 0.20
N TYR A 85 19.76 14.59 0.12
CA TYR A 85 20.71 14.38 1.19
C TYR A 85 21.65 15.58 1.44
N TRP A 86 21.18 16.61 2.15
CA TRP A 86 21.94 17.59 2.97
C TRP A 86 23.22 18.27 2.40
N ASP A 87 23.67 18.10 1.15
CA ASP A 87 24.74 18.94 0.64
C ASP A 87 24.23 20.40 0.48
N LYS A 88 24.87 21.27 1.25
CA LYS A 88 24.60 22.69 1.46
C LYS A 88 24.68 23.56 0.19
N TYR A 89 25.01 23.04 -1.00
CA TYR A 89 25.40 23.88 -2.13
C TYR A 89 24.71 23.67 -3.48
N GLN A 90 23.70 22.81 -3.63
CA GLN A 90 22.88 22.85 -4.85
C GLN A 90 21.48 22.25 -4.67
N TYR A 91 20.47 23.12 -4.68
CA TYR A 91 19.07 22.74 -4.57
C TYR A 91 18.56 22.22 -5.91
N ASP A 92 18.39 20.90 -6.06
CA ASP A 92 17.61 20.36 -7.17
C ASP A 92 16.12 20.36 -6.77
N ASN A 93 15.40 21.43 -7.16
CA ASN A 93 13.96 21.54 -6.95
C ASN A 93 13.19 20.88 -8.11
N THR A 94 13.58 19.66 -8.49
CA THR A 94 12.88 18.95 -9.55
C THR A 94 11.45 18.67 -9.11
N ASP A 95 10.50 19.17 -9.90
CA ASP A 95 9.07 18.89 -9.75
C ASP A 95 8.77 17.47 -10.27
N ILE A 96 8.20 16.64 -9.40
CA ILE A 96 7.83 15.25 -9.64
C ILE A 96 6.32 15.04 -9.62
N THR A 97 5.52 16.09 -9.40
CA THR A 97 4.05 15.99 -9.33
C THR A 97 3.44 15.48 -10.63
N MET A 98 4.06 15.81 -11.78
CA MET A 98 3.59 15.44 -13.13
C MET A 98 4.26 14.18 -13.70
N TRP A 99 4.97 13.41 -12.89
CA TRP A 99 5.62 12.18 -13.35
C TRP A 99 4.59 11.08 -13.65
N ASP A 100 4.70 10.47 -14.83
CA ASP A 100 3.89 9.30 -15.19
C ASP A 100 4.46 8.00 -14.57
N VAL A 101 3.98 7.66 -13.38
CA VAL A 101 4.39 6.43 -12.68
C VAL A 101 3.49 5.23 -12.96
N SER A 102 2.55 5.33 -13.91
CA SER A 102 1.63 4.24 -14.26
C SER A 102 2.32 3.00 -14.83
N HIS A 103 3.61 3.09 -15.12
CA HIS A 103 4.46 2.02 -15.64
C HIS A 103 5.45 1.48 -14.60
N VAL A 104 5.46 2.04 -13.39
CA VAL A 104 6.39 1.65 -12.33
C VAL A 104 5.94 0.35 -11.69
N THR A 105 6.85 -0.62 -11.60
CA THR A 105 6.62 -1.90 -10.91
C THR A 105 7.27 -1.92 -9.52
N ASP A 106 8.33 -1.13 -9.33
CA ASP A 106 9.09 -1.08 -8.09
C ASP A 106 9.34 0.37 -7.64
N ALA A 107 8.73 0.73 -6.53
CA ALA A 107 8.88 2.01 -5.83
C ALA A 107 9.61 1.87 -4.48
N SER A 108 10.23 0.71 -4.21
CA SER A 108 10.97 0.47 -2.97
C SER A 108 12.03 1.55 -2.75
N HIS A 109 12.20 2.04 -1.54
CA HIS A 109 13.21 3.08 -1.24
C HIS A 109 13.14 4.40 -2.02
N ALA A 110 12.08 4.68 -2.80
CA ALA A 110 12.03 5.88 -3.65
C ALA A 110 12.31 7.17 -2.87
N PHE A 111 11.83 7.29 -1.64
CA PHE A 111 12.04 8.43 -0.76
C PHE A 111 12.72 8.06 0.57
N HIS A 112 13.45 6.93 0.60
CA HIS A 112 14.12 6.45 1.82
C HIS A 112 15.18 7.45 2.30
N ASN A 113 15.12 7.78 3.60
CA ASN A 113 15.87 8.85 4.28
C ASN A 113 15.79 10.21 3.58
N SER A 114 14.70 10.50 2.85
CA SER A 114 14.49 11.84 2.31
C SER A 114 14.36 12.85 3.44
N ASN A 115 15.41 13.63 3.64
CA ASN A 115 15.53 14.66 4.68
C ASN A 115 14.88 15.99 4.29
N ARG A 116 14.33 16.08 3.07
CA ARG A 116 13.46 17.18 2.66
C ARG A 116 12.00 16.81 2.94
N SER A 117 11.23 17.78 3.43
CA SER A 117 9.78 17.74 3.38
C SER A 117 9.35 17.40 1.95
N LEU A 118 8.75 16.24 1.75
CA LEU A 118 8.09 15.96 0.48
C LEU A 118 6.86 16.88 0.41
N GLU A 119 7.05 18.12 -0.03
CA GLU A 119 6.00 19.13 -0.23
C GLU A 119 5.32 18.98 -1.59
N GLN A 120 5.69 17.94 -2.35
CA GLN A 120 5.17 17.68 -3.67
C GLN A 120 3.99 16.73 -3.57
N ASP A 121 2.83 17.18 -4.05
CA ASP A 121 1.62 16.37 -4.06
C ASP A 121 1.75 15.21 -5.08
N ILE A 122 2.07 14.03 -4.53
CA ILE A 122 2.12 12.77 -5.27
C ILE A 122 0.85 11.93 -5.09
N GLY A 123 -0.21 12.49 -4.47
CA GLY A 123 -1.49 11.80 -4.29
C GLY A 123 -2.18 11.45 -5.63
N SER A 124 -1.81 12.15 -6.71
CA SER A 124 -2.32 11.93 -8.07
C SER A 124 -1.57 10.85 -8.87
N TRP A 125 -0.48 10.31 -8.33
CA TRP A 125 0.31 9.27 -9.00
C TRP A 125 -0.50 7.99 -9.23
N ASP A 126 -0.51 7.49 -10.46
CA ASP A 126 -1.07 6.17 -10.78
C ASP A 126 -0.07 5.07 -10.37
N VAL A 127 -0.26 4.52 -9.17
CA VAL A 127 0.54 3.41 -8.63
C VAL A 127 -0.05 2.02 -8.90
N SER A 128 -1.05 1.91 -9.78
CA SER A 128 -1.82 0.67 -10.00
C SER A 128 -1.03 -0.51 -10.58
N ASN A 129 0.21 -0.28 -11.01
CA ASN A 129 1.13 -1.31 -11.49
C ASN A 129 2.30 -1.60 -10.53
N VAL A 130 2.41 -0.85 -9.43
CA VAL A 130 3.47 -1.06 -8.45
C VAL A 130 3.19 -2.35 -7.69
N THR A 131 4.20 -3.21 -7.59
CA THR A 131 4.15 -4.45 -6.81
C THR A 131 5.00 -4.37 -5.54
N ASN A 132 5.99 -3.48 -5.50
CA ASN A 132 6.88 -3.32 -4.34
C ASN A 132 6.97 -1.85 -3.91
N MET A 133 6.59 -1.56 -2.66
CA MET A 133 6.68 -0.26 -1.99
C MET A 133 7.55 -0.33 -0.72
N SER A 134 8.36 -1.37 -0.55
CA SER A 134 9.16 -1.57 0.65
C SER A 134 10.05 -0.36 0.94
N SER A 135 9.98 0.17 2.17
CA SER A 135 10.76 1.32 2.63
C SER A 135 10.61 2.57 1.75
N MET A 136 9.54 2.70 0.96
CA MET A 136 9.36 3.82 0.03
C MET A 136 9.48 5.17 0.74
N PHE A 137 8.94 5.31 1.95
CA PHE A 137 9.00 6.54 2.75
C PHE A 137 9.78 6.39 4.06
N LYS A 138 10.50 5.28 4.26
CA LYS A 138 11.24 5.00 5.49
C LYS A 138 12.15 6.18 5.85
N ARG A 139 12.06 6.67 7.10
CA ARG A 139 12.84 7.81 7.63
C ARG A 139 12.75 9.09 6.79
N SER A 140 11.67 9.25 6.02
CA SER A 140 11.43 10.47 5.26
C SER A 140 10.73 11.52 6.12
N TYR A 141 11.04 12.79 5.85
CA TYR A 141 10.23 13.91 6.34
C TYR A 141 9.05 14.06 5.38
N PHE A 142 8.01 13.27 5.59
CA PHE A 142 6.78 13.34 4.81
C PHE A 142 5.87 14.44 5.37
N THR A 143 5.24 15.26 4.53
CA THR A 143 4.29 16.30 4.99
C THR A 143 2.91 16.08 4.39
N ASN A 144 1.95 15.58 5.18
CA ASN A 144 0.49 15.55 4.94
C ASN A 144 -0.03 15.43 3.48
N ILE A 145 0.64 14.67 2.60
CA ILE A 145 0.14 14.36 1.25
C ILE A 145 -0.91 13.27 1.37
N ASP A 146 -2.11 13.51 0.86
CA ASP A 146 -3.18 12.51 0.82
C ASP A 146 -2.82 11.37 -0.13
N LEU A 147 -2.71 10.14 0.40
CA LEU A 147 -2.43 8.91 -0.35
C LEU A 147 -3.64 7.97 -0.38
N SER A 148 -4.81 8.40 0.10
CA SER A 148 -5.99 7.55 0.23
C SER A 148 -6.55 7.06 -1.11
N SER A 149 -6.28 7.79 -2.20
CA SER A 149 -6.71 7.48 -3.58
C SER A 149 -5.84 6.42 -4.28
N TRP A 150 -4.67 6.11 -3.74
CA TRP A 150 -3.72 5.21 -4.37
C TRP A 150 -4.29 3.80 -4.54
N GLN A 151 -4.20 3.29 -5.78
CA GLN A 151 -4.66 1.95 -6.13
C GLN A 151 -3.55 0.92 -5.86
N VAL A 152 -3.49 0.40 -4.63
CA VAL A 152 -2.41 -0.49 -4.18
C VAL A 152 -2.73 -1.99 -4.30
N GLY A 153 -3.82 -2.37 -4.98
CA GLY A 153 -4.30 -3.76 -5.09
C GLY A 153 -3.30 -4.79 -5.65
N LYS A 154 -2.23 -4.36 -6.32
CA LYS A 154 -1.14 -5.22 -6.82
C LYS A 154 0.11 -5.24 -5.94
N VAL A 155 0.18 -4.40 -4.91
CA VAL A 155 1.34 -4.29 -4.03
C VAL A 155 1.42 -5.52 -3.15
N THR A 156 2.53 -6.24 -3.24
CA THR A 156 2.79 -7.44 -2.44
C THR A 156 3.67 -7.16 -1.23
N ASN A 157 4.44 -6.07 -1.27
CA ASN A 157 5.43 -5.73 -0.25
C ASN A 157 5.38 -4.24 0.13
N MET A 158 5.04 -3.97 1.39
CA MET A 158 5.04 -2.66 2.06
C MET A 158 5.96 -2.66 3.30
N PHE A 159 6.95 -3.57 3.35
CA PHE A 159 7.91 -3.69 4.45
C PHE A 159 8.52 -2.33 4.82
N GLU A 160 8.37 -1.92 6.08
CA GLU A 160 8.87 -0.65 6.63
C GLU A 160 8.50 0.60 5.80
N MET A 161 7.40 0.58 5.02
CA MET A 161 7.07 1.66 4.08
C MET A 161 7.02 3.04 4.74
N PHE A 162 6.47 3.14 5.96
CA PHE A 162 6.34 4.37 6.73
C PHE A 162 7.14 4.37 8.05
N ASP A 163 8.11 3.47 8.21
CA ASP A 163 8.94 3.41 9.42
C ASP A 163 9.67 4.75 9.64
N TRP A 164 9.59 5.32 10.86
CA TRP A 164 10.12 6.65 11.21
C TRP A 164 9.54 7.85 10.41
N VAL A 165 8.34 7.75 9.83
CA VAL A 165 7.71 8.88 9.15
C VAL A 165 7.05 9.83 10.15
N THR A 166 7.38 11.13 10.11
CA THR A 166 7.05 12.05 11.22
C THR A 166 5.68 12.73 11.16
N MET A 167 4.95 12.68 10.04
CA MET A 167 3.65 13.37 9.90
C MET A 167 2.57 12.58 9.13
N ILE A 168 2.61 11.25 9.14
CA ILE A 168 1.57 10.44 8.49
C ILE A 168 0.42 10.21 9.47
N ASN A 169 -0.76 10.73 9.14
CA ASN A 169 -1.98 10.57 9.95
C ASN A 169 -3.21 10.48 9.04
N GLN A 170 -3.33 9.36 8.33
CA GLN A 170 -4.38 9.13 7.33
C GLN A 170 -5.06 7.79 7.52
N ASN A 171 -6.31 7.70 7.11
CA ASN A 171 -7.03 6.43 7.06
C ASN A 171 -6.67 5.68 5.77
N PHE A 172 -6.06 4.49 5.90
CA PHE A 172 -5.73 3.61 4.77
C PHE A 172 -6.68 2.41 4.64
N GLY A 173 -7.82 2.44 5.35
CA GLY A 173 -8.78 1.34 5.36
C GLY A 173 -9.49 1.08 4.03
N SER A 174 -9.36 1.97 3.05
CA SER A 174 -9.88 1.79 1.69
C SER A 174 -8.86 1.21 0.71
N TRP A 175 -7.62 0.95 1.14
CA TRP A 175 -6.62 0.33 0.29
C TRP A 175 -6.94 -1.14 0.08
N ASP A 176 -7.06 -1.55 -1.18
CA ASP A 176 -7.14 -2.96 -1.56
C ASP A 176 -5.80 -3.65 -1.23
N ILE A 177 -5.81 -4.52 -0.22
CA ILE A 177 -4.66 -5.32 0.21
C ILE A 177 -4.70 -6.76 -0.30
N SER A 178 -5.50 -7.04 -1.33
CA SER A 178 -5.70 -8.42 -1.83
C SER A 178 -4.44 -9.13 -2.29
N SER A 179 -3.38 -8.38 -2.62
CA SER A 179 -2.08 -8.95 -3.02
C SER A 179 -1.01 -8.88 -1.92
N LEU A 180 -1.30 -8.27 -0.76
CA LEU A 180 -0.31 -7.96 0.26
C LEU A 180 0.21 -9.24 0.93
N THR A 181 1.54 -9.40 0.95
CA THR A 181 2.19 -10.54 1.62
C THR A 181 3.11 -10.12 2.75
N ASN A 182 3.56 -8.87 2.77
CA ASN A 182 4.46 -8.37 3.81
C ASN A 182 4.27 -6.86 4.02
N ALA A 183 3.92 -6.47 5.25
CA ALA A 183 3.90 -5.10 5.75
C ALA A 183 4.61 -5.00 7.11
N SER A 184 5.59 -5.88 7.39
CA SER A 184 6.29 -5.86 8.68
C SER A 184 7.04 -4.55 8.85
N GLY A 185 6.95 -4.00 10.06
CA GLY A 185 7.53 -2.70 10.38
C GLY A 185 6.88 -1.49 9.70
N MET A 186 5.78 -1.65 8.95
CA MET A 186 5.22 -0.59 8.09
C MET A 186 5.04 0.75 8.80
N PHE A 187 4.45 0.77 10.00
CA PHE A 187 4.23 1.99 10.78
C PHE A 187 5.09 2.07 12.05
N VAL A 188 6.14 1.28 12.19
CA VAL A 188 6.94 1.29 13.42
C VAL A 188 7.63 2.67 13.59
N ARG A 189 7.62 3.23 14.81
CA ARG A 189 8.33 4.49 15.17
C ARG A 189 7.85 5.74 14.41
N THR A 190 6.64 5.72 13.86
CA THR A 190 6.02 6.84 13.14
C THR A 190 5.53 7.91 14.11
N ASN A 191 4.95 7.49 15.25
CA ASN A 191 4.47 8.32 16.37
C ASN A 191 3.51 9.47 15.99
N SER A 192 2.97 9.49 14.77
CA SER A 192 2.11 10.57 14.25
C SER A 192 0.72 10.11 13.83
N MET A 193 0.52 8.80 13.64
CA MET A 193 -0.77 8.20 13.33
C MET A 193 -1.69 8.23 14.55
N SER A 194 -2.88 8.81 14.41
CA SER A 194 -3.87 8.80 15.49
C SER A 194 -4.53 7.42 15.65
N THR A 195 -4.95 7.07 16.88
CA THR A 195 -5.67 5.81 17.15
C THR A 195 -6.94 5.69 16.31
N ALA A 196 -7.65 6.79 16.05
CA ALA A 196 -8.83 6.80 15.19
C ALA A 196 -8.52 6.37 13.74
N ASN A 197 -7.43 6.87 13.15
CA ASN A 197 -7.03 6.49 11.80
C ASN A 197 -6.44 5.08 11.75
N MET A 198 -5.71 4.66 12.79
CA MET A 198 -5.22 3.28 12.90
C MET A 198 -6.39 2.29 13.02
N ASP A 199 -7.37 2.55 13.89
CA ASP A 199 -8.56 1.72 14.02
C ASP A 199 -9.36 1.63 12.70
N ASN A 200 -9.49 2.76 11.98
CA ASN A 200 -10.17 2.75 10.68
C ASN A 200 -9.41 1.92 9.65
N THR A 201 -8.07 1.99 9.67
CA THR A 201 -7.21 1.18 8.80
C THR A 201 -7.36 -0.30 9.12
N LEU A 202 -7.28 -0.67 10.41
CA LEU A 202 -7.52 -2.03 10.91
C LEU A 202 -8.88 -2.56 10.45
N ARG A 203 -9.97 -1.81 10.68
CA ARG A 203 -11.32 -2.21 10.27
C ARG A 203 -11.46 -2.36 8.76
N GLY A 204 -10.83 -1.49 7.99
CA GLY A 204 -10.81 -1.59 6.54
C GLY A 204 -10.14 -2.87 6.08
N TRP A 205 -8.93 -3.13 6.57
CA TRP A 205 -8.15 -4.32 6.16
C TRP A 205 -8.74 -5.64 6.68
N ALA A 206 -9.51 -5.59 7.78
CA ALA A 206 -10.27 -6.72 8.29
C ALA A 206 -11.59 -6.97 7.54
N LYS A 207 -12.01 -6.10 6.62
CA LYS A 207 -13.27 -6.22 5.90
C LYS A 207 -13.01 -6.48 4.41
N LEU A 208 -13.32 -7.68 3.95
CA LEU A 208 -13.29 -7.98 2.51
C LEU A 208 -14.43 -7.26 1.78
N ASP A 209 -14.12 -6.19 1.06
CA ASP A 209 -15.07 -5.41 0.27
C ASP A 209 -15.08 -5.85 -1.20
N THR A 210 -15.73 -6.99 -1.44
CA THR A 210 -15.91 -7.51 -2.81
C THR A 210 -16.67 -6.55 -3.74
N THR A 211 -17.41 -5.58 -3.20
CA THR A 211 -18.09 -4.56 -4.01
C THR A 211 -17.14 -3.47 -4.51
N ALA A 212 -16.06 -3.22 -3.76
CA ALA A 212 -14.95 -2.35 -4.17
C ALA A 212 -13.92 -3.05 -5.08
N GLY A 213 -14.09 -4.35 -5.33
CA GLY A 213 -13.22 -5.14 -6.21
C GLY A 213 -12.12 -5.92 -5.49
N GLU A 214 -12.09 -5.90 -4.15
CA GLU A 214 -11.18 -6.72 -3.37
C GLU A 214 -11.45 -8.21 -3.60
N THR A 215 -10.38 -9.00 -3.70
CA THR A 215 -10.45 -10.42 -4.08
C THR A 215 -10.13 -11.36 -2.93
N ALA A 216 -9.39 -10.89 -1.91
CA ALA A 216 -9.05 -11.68 -0.73
C ALA A 216 -8.54 -10.80 0.42
N ILE A 217 -8.65 -11.31 1.65
CA ILE A 217 -7.73 -10.95 2.73
C ILE A 217 -6.66 -12.06 2.75
N GLN A 218 -5.41 -11.70 2.54
CA GLN A 218 -4.31 -12.67 2.48
C GLN A 218 -4.04 -13.29 3.86
N SER A 219 -3.62 -14.55 3.91
CA SER A 219 -3.21 -15.20 5.16
C SER A 219 -1.70 -15.07 5.39
N ASN A 220 -1.26 -15.14 6.65
CA ASN A 220 0.15 -15.10 7.05
C ASN A 220 0.86 -13.79 6.70
N VAL A 221 0.14 -12.67 6.70
CA VAL A 221 0.74 -11.36 6.51
C VAL A 221 1.34 -10.88 7.84
N GLU A 222 2.59 -10.41 7.79
CA GLU A 222 3.20 -9.68 8.89
C GLU A 222 2.88 -8.19 8.75
N TRP A 223 2.48 -7.52 9.83
CA TRP A 223 2.15 -6.10 9.80
C TRP A 223 2.62 -5.36 11.06
N GLY A 224 3.34 -4.26 10.87
CA GLY A 224 3.70 -3.34 11.96
C GLY A 224 2.72 -2.17 12.05
N ILE A 225 1.97 -2.08 13.14
CA ILE A 225 0.97 -1.04 13.39
C ILE A 225 1.41 -0.04 14.47
N GLU A 226 0.69 1.09 14.55
CA GLU A 226 0.82 2.08 15.63
C GLU A 226 -0.26 1.86 16.70
N ASP A 227 -0.31 2.77 17.67
CA ASP A 227 -1.29 2.78 18.74
C ASP A 227 -2.73 2.68 18.20
N TYR A 228 -3.53 1.85 18.87
CA TYR A 228 -4.92 1.54 18.49
C TYR A 228 -5.81 1.40 19.74
N SER A 229 -7.11 1.50 19.54
CA SER A 229 -8.11 1.44 20.62
C SER A 229 -9.16 0.35 20.44
N ASP A 230 -9.29 -0.19 19.22
CA ASP A 230 -10.22 -1.25 18.86
C ASP A 230 -9.48 -2.54 18.47
N ALA A 231 -9.52 -3.55 19.34
CA ALA A 231 -8.79 -4.80 19.13
C ALA A 231 -9.54 -5.79 18.23
N THR A 232 -10.82 -5.55 17.92
CA THR A 232 -11.69 -6.53 17.24
C THR A 232 -11.17 -6.89 15.85
N ALA A 233 -10.90 -5.88 15.02
CA ALA A 233 -10.41 -6.07 13.66
C ALA A 233 -9.00 -6.69 13.64
N ARG A 234 -8.13 -6.25 14.56
CA ARG A 234 -6.79 -6.81 14.76
C ARG A 234 -6.87 -8.30 15.05
N GLN A 235 -7.72 -8.68 16.01
CA GLN A 235 -7.84 -10.05 16.45
C GLN A 235 -8.45 -10.95 15.37
N TYR A 236 -9.46 -10.46 14.66
CA TYR A 236 -10.03 -11.15 13.50
C TYR A 236 -8.98 -11.50 12.44
N LEU A 237 -8.07 -10.55 12.12
CA LEU A 237 -6.96 -10.78 11.21
C LEU A 237 -5.97 -11.85 11.72
N ILE A 238 -5.69 -11.87 13.02
CA ILE A 238 -4.82 -12.87 13.65
C ILE A 238 -5.49 -14.25 13.63
N ASP A 239 -6.71 -14.38 14.13
CA ASP A 239 -7.36 -15.68 14.32
C ASP A 239 -7.84 -16.31 13.02
N THR A 240 -8.38 -15.49 12.11
CA THR A 240 -8.98 -16.00 10.86
C THR A 240 -7.94 -16.14 9.75
N TYR A 241 -6.97 -15.23 9.70
CA TYR A 241 -6.00 -15.18 8.59
C TYR A 241 -4.55 -15.46 9.04
N ASN A 242 -4.32 -15.82 10.31
CA ASN A 242 -3.00 -16.11 10.85
C ASN A 242 -2.00 -14.95 10.64
N TRP A 243 -2.47 -13.70 10.77
CA TRP A 243 -1.59 -12.54 10.69
C TRP A 243 -0.66 -12.46 11.89
N THR A 244 0.56 -11.97 11.66
CA THR A 244 1.48 -11.59 12.73
C THR A 244 1.51 -10.09 12.83
N ILE A 245 0.84 -9.53 13.84
CA ILE A 245 0.74 -8.08 14.03
C ILE A 245 1.64 -7.66 15.19
N SER A 246 2.69 -6.89 14.88
CA SER A 246 3.51 -6.24 15.90
C SER A 246 2.93 -4.86 16.19
N ASP A 247 2.51 -4.61 17.43
CA ASP A 247 1.87 -3.38 17.86
C ASP A 247 2.75 -2.52 18.78
N SER A 248 2.39 -1.23 18.88
CA SER A 248 2.88 -0.31 19.91
C SER A 248 2.01 -0.46 21.17
N ASN A 249 1.02 0.43 21.39
CA ASN A 249 0.18 0.43 22.59
C ASN A 249 -1.31 0.26 22.26
N PHE A 250 -1.97 -0.61 23.02
CA PHE A 250 -3.43 -0.69 23.05
C PHE A 250 -3.97 0.21 24.16
N ASP A 251 -4.79 1.20 23.82
CA ASP A 251 -5.27 2.19 24.80
C ASP A 251 -6.51 1.71 25.60
N GLY A 252 -7.17 0.64 25.17
CA GLY A 252 -8.33 0.04 25.85
C GLY A 252 -9.57 0.92 25.98
N SER A 253 -9.61 2.08 25.31
CA SER A 253 -10.68 3.07 25.48
C SER A 253 -11.98 2.70 24.77
N LYS A 254 -11.92 1.89 23.71
CA LYS A 254 -13.10 1.40 22.96
C LYS A 254 -13.35 -0.09 23.16
N THR A 255 -12.31 -0.86 23.48
CA THR A 255 -12.37 -2.30 23.68
C THR A 255 -11.74 -2.68 25.01
N ILE A 256 -12.43 -3.50 25.79
CA ILE A 256 -11.81 -4.25 26.89
C ILE A 256 -11.45 -5.61 26.32
N GLN A 257 -10.15 -5.88 26.22
CA GLN A 257 -9.65 -7.16 25.73
C GLN A 257 -9.22 -8.07 26.88
N GLY A 258 -9.51 -9.35 26.72
CA GLY A 258 -9.04 -10.43 27.55
C GLY A 258 -7.63 -10.88 27.20
N THR A 259 -7.38 -12.14 27.46
CA THR A 259 -6.09 -12.80 27.34
C THR A 259 -6.33 -14.20 26.78
N ALA A 260 -5.30 -15.04 26.68
CA ALA A 260 -5.48 -16.44 26.27
C ALA A 260 -6.04 -17.36 27.39
N ILE A 261 -6.49 -16.79 28.52
CA ILE A 261 -7.07 -17.52 29.64
C ILE A 261 -8.45 -16.96 29.98
N SER A 262 -9.26 -17.77 30.67
CA SER A 262 -10.57 -17.35 31.16
C SER A 262 -10.54 -16.01 31.90
N ASN A 263 -11.41 -15.11 31.46
CA ASN A 263 -11.58 -13.77 31.99
C ASN A 263 -13.05 -13.50 32.34
N THR A 264 -13.26 -12.47 33.16
CA THR A 264 -14.60 -11.98 33.48
C THR A 264 -14.58 -10.47 33.38
N PHE A 265 -15.34 -9.92 32.44
CA PHE A 265 -15.44 -8.48 32.19
C PHE A 265 -16.87 -8.00 32.28
N ALA A 266 -17.04 -6.78 32.76
CA ALA A 266 -18.32 -6.09 32.84
C ALA A 266 -18.17 -4.61 32.48
N THR A 267 -19.13 -4.06 31.73
CA THR A 267 -19.26 -2.62 31.45
C THR A 267 -20.64 -2.11 31.91
N THR A 268 -20.83 -0.79 32.04
CA THR A 268 -22.05 -0.25 32.68
C THR A 268 -22.70 0.97 32.01
N GLY A 269 -22.02 1.73 31.15
CA GLY A 269 -22.58 3.02 30.72
C GLY A 269 -22.03 3.67 29.44
N THR A 270 -21.13 3.00 28.72
CA THR A 270 -20.66 3.44 27.41
C THR A 270 -20.66 2.26 26.47
N LYS A 271 -21.01 2.50 25.21
CA LYS A 271 -20.86 1.50 24.15
C LYS A 271 -19.43 0.98 24.16
N THR A 272 -19.26 -0.29 24.48
CA THR A 272 -17.97 -0.94 24.65
C THR A 272 -17.93 -2.22 23.84
N THR A 273 -16.78 -2.53 23.25
CA THR A 273 -16.51 -3.89 22.79
C THR A 273 -15.85 -4.68 23.91
N LEU A 274 -16.42 -5.80 24.32
CA LEU A 274 -15.81 -6.79 25.20
C LEU A 274 -15.30 -7.92 24.32
N HIS A 275 -14.00 -8.20 24.36
CA HIS A 275 -13.41 -9.29 23.59
C HIS A 275 -12.65 -10.25 24.50
N GLY A 276 -13.12 -11.50 24.64
CA GLY A 276 -12.53 -12.51 25.53
C GLY A 276 -11.15 -13.00 25.08
N LEU A 277 -10.98 -13.12 23.76
CA LEU A 277 -9.82 -13.69 23.08
C LEU A 277 -9.79 -15.21 23.21
N GLY A 278 -9.21 -15.79 24.25
CA GLY A 278 -9.12 -17.25 24.40
C GLY A 278 -9.33 -17.70 25.83
N GLY A 279 -9.87 -18.91 26.00
CA GLY A 279 -10.31 -19.41 27.29
C GLY A 279 -11.84 -19.41 27.36
N ASN A 280 -12.38 -19.81 28.52
CA ASN A 280 -13.83 -19.76 28.75
C ASN A 280 -14.15 -18.45 29.47
N ASP A 281 -14.66 -17.46 28.75
CA ASP A 281 -14.84 -16.10 29.22
C ASP A 281 -16.26 -15.83 29.72
N THR A 282 -16.41 -14.80 30.54
CA THR A 282 -17.72 -14.24 30.91
C THR A 282 -17.72 -12.75 30.62
N LEU A 283 -18.45 -12.34 29.58
CA LEU A 283 -18.51 -10.97 29.11
C LEU A 283 -19.90 -10.41 29.40
N ILE A 284 -19.96 -9.31 30.14
CA ILE A 284 -21.21 -8.68 30.61
C ILE A 284 -21.29 -7.24 30.09
N GLY A 285 -22.19 -7.01 29.15
CA GLY A 285 -22.57 -5.71 28.60
C GLY A 285 -23.20 -4.79 29.66
N GLY A 286 -23.40 -3.54 29.26
CA GLY A 286 -23.95 -2.47 30.06
C GLY A 286 -25.37 -2.12 29.64
N THR A 287 -25.72 -0.84 29.70
CA THR A 287 -27.07 -0.32 29.34
C THR A 287 -27.13 0.29 27.95
N THR A 288 -26.07 0.12 27.14
CA THR A 288 -25.87 0.71 25.82
C THR A 288 -25.65 -0.38 24.77
N ASP A 289 -25.76 -0.04 23.47
CA ASP A 289 -25.50 -0.97 22.37
C ASP A 289 -24.03 -1.49 22.40
N ASP A 290 -23.79 -2.68 22.95
CA ASP A 290 -22.45 -3.26 23.14
C ASP A 290 -22.10 -4.33 22.08
N ILE A 291 -20.81 -4.67 21.97
CA ILE A 291 -20.33 -5.78 21.14
C ILE A 291 -19.60 -6.77 22.05
N LEU A 292 -20.06 -8.01 22.10
CA LEU A 292 -19.48 -9.07 22.93
C LEU A 292 -18.93 -10.17 22.03
N VAL A 293 -17.61 -10.33 22.04
CA VAL A 293 -16.87 -11.30 21.23
C VAL A 293 -16.20 -12.30 22.16
N GLY A 294 -16.71 -13.52 22.25
CA GLY A 294 -16.15 -14.55 23.13
C GLY A 294 -14.73 -14.92 22.71
N GLY A 295 -14.54 -15.19 21.43
CA GLY A 295 -13.29 -15.73 20.91
C GLY A 295 -13.24 -17.25 21.06
N ALA A 296 -12.06 -17.79 21.40
CA ALA A 296 -11.83 -19.22 21.46
C ALA A 296 -12.15 -19.82 22.84
N GLY A 297 -13.25 -20.53 22.96
CA GLY A 297 -13.57 -21.34 24.14
C GLY A 297 -15.07 -21.49 24.34
N ASN A 298 -15.49 -21.81 25.56
CA ASN A 298 -16.90 -21.84 25.94
C ASN A 298 -17.26 -20.58 26.71
N ASP A 299 -17.75 -19.58 26.00
CA ASP A 299 -17.97 -18.24 26.55
C ASP A 299 -19.40 -18.01 27.00
N THR A 300 -19.55 -17.18 28.02
CA THR A 300 -20.83 -16.69 28.53
C THR A 300 -20.95 -15.22 28.19
N LEU A 301 -21.84 -14.88 27.26
CA LEU A 301 -22.07 -13.51 26.81
C LEU A 301 -23.42 -13.02 27.32
N ILE A 302 -23.43 -11.91 28.06
CA ILE A 302 -24.62 -11.32 28.68
C ILE A 302 -24.70 -9.86 28.22
N GLY A 303 -25.65 -9.49 27.37
CA GLY A 303 -25.74 -8.12 26.83
C GLY A 303 -26.27 -7.06 27.80
N GLU A 304 -27.06 -7.47 28.81
CA GLU A 304 -27.85 -6.58 29.67
C GLU A 304 -28.86 -5.72 28.87
N GLY A 305 -28.62 -4.42 28.67
CA GLY A 305 -29.57 -3.51 28.02
C GLY A 305 -28.96 -2.78 26.82
N GLY A 306 -29.74 -2.62 25.75
CA GLY A 306 -29.26 -2.02 24.51
C GLY A 306 -29.64 -2.87 23.31
N ARG A 307 -29.07 -2.55 22.14
CA ARG A 307 -29.07 -3.42 20.96
C ARG A 307 -27.68 -4.01 20.79
N ASP A 308 -27.46 -5.11 21.49
CA ASP A 308 -26.15 -5.74 21.56
C ASP A 308 -25.88 -6.64 20.35
N THR A 309 -24.59 -6.79 20.03
CA THR A 309 -24.09 -7.73 19.03
C THR A 309 -23.25 -8.79 19.72
N PHE A 310 -23.49 -10.05 19.39
CA PHE A 310 -22.78 -11.21 19.91
C PHE A 310 -22.11 -11.95 18.74
N ASP A 311 -20.87 -12.40 18.95
CA ASP A 311 -20.22 -13.46 18.16
C ASP A 311 -20.72 -14.84 18.61
#